data_AF-A0AAX2UH69-F1
#
_entry.id   AF-A0AAX2UH69-F1
#
_cell.length_a   1.000
_cell.length_b   1.000
_cell.length_c   1.000
_cell.angle_alpha   90.00
_cell.angle_beta   90.00
_cell.angle_gamma   90.00
#
_symmetry.space_group_name_H-M   'P 1'
#
loop_
_entity.id
_entity.type
_entity.pdbx_description
1 polymer ?
#
loop_
_entity_poly.entity_id
_entity_poly.type
_entity_poly.pdbx_seq_one_letter_code
_entity_poly.pdbx_strand_id
1 'polypeptide(L)'
;MPTIQTDEVSFQVNFYTQIFPNGLYDVNISKNTDGYTNNIIFEHKQNVTSYGKAKALSQALIYLARFNRDGVPIPAKICLVSQDENRCFIYDAIDYIEIINDIENYANLKASDGIADFKANEPSEIIEFDLSYEKGKKAIKEFVREQRHNVKININEHNVYGWANFYYENALNFKQKPEKKAFFAELKEPKGTLKKYINAWQGREIDFKYIMDMLNDPMTQKKLGAFYTPALYAKLGLNLVKKAVERAMGGGG
;
A
#
# COMPACT_ATOMS: atom_id res chain seq x y z
N MET A 1 27.48 7.66 30.48
CA MET A 1 27.64 8.26 29.14
C MET A 1 26.32 8.90 28.78
N PRO A 2 26.27 10.15 28.29
CA PRO A 2 25.02 10.74 27.86
C PRO A 2 24.56 9.96 26.63
N THR A 3 23.39 9.31 26.74
CA THR A 3 22.70 8.70 25.62
C THR A 3 22.43 9.81 24.62
N ILE A 4 23.15 9.83 23.50
CA ILE A 4 22.81 10.72 22.40
C ILE A 4 21.44 10.25 21.94
N GLN A 5 20.42 11.04 22.25
CA GLN A 5 19.06 10.80 21.77
C GLN A 5 19.11 11.05 20.26
N THR A 6 19.36 9.98 19.49
CA THR A 6 19.23 10.01 18.04
C THR A 6 17.78 10.30 17.74
N ASP A 7 17.52 11.34 16.95
CA ASP A 7 16.17 11.59 16.44
C ASP A 7 15.70 10.39 15.59
N GLU A 8 14.38 10.25 15.46
CA GLU A 8 13.74 9.10 14.83
C GLU A 8 14.26 8.82 13.41
N VAL A 9 14.55 9.89 12.64
CA VAL A 9 15.06 9.81 11.27
C VAL A 9 16.49 9.26 11.25
N SER A 10 17.37 9.80 12.11
CA SER A 10 18.74 9.31 12.25
C SER A 10 18.78 7.84 12.67
N PHE A 11 17.90 7.43 13.60
CA PHE A 11 17.79 6.02 13.99
C PHE A 11 17.33 5.15 12.82
N GLN A 12 16.27 5.54 12.11
CA GLN A 12 15.73 4.80 10.97
C GLN A 12 16.79 4.54 9.90
N VAL A 13 17.54 5.58 9.51
CA VAL A 13 18.65 5.47 8.55
C VAL A 13 19.73 4.49 9.03
N ASN A 14 20.11 4.59 10.31
CA ASN A 14 21.09 3.70 10.91
C ASN A 14 20.59 2.25 10.95
N PHE A 15 19.34 2.03 11.36
CA PHE A 15 18.69 0.73 11.40
C PHE A 15 18.76 0.03 10.03
N TYR A 16 18.29 0.69 8.97
CA TYR A 16 18.32 0.11 7.63
C TYR A 16 19.72 -0.16 7.11
N THR A 17 20.63 0.80 7.29
CA THR A 17 22.04 0.66 6.89
C THR A 17 22.68 -0.56 7.53
N GLN A 18 22.32 -0.87 8.78
CA GLN A 18 22.94 -1.96 9.51
C GLN A 18 22.32 -3.33 9.26
N ILE A 19 21.01 -3.44 8.96
CA ILE A 19 20.33 -4.74 8.84
C ILE A 19 20.20 -5.25 7.40
N PHE A 20 20.18 -4.35 6.41
CA PHE A 20 20.04 -4.74 5.00
C PHE A 20 21.42 -4.93 4.33
N PRO A 21 21.58 -5.92 3.42
CA PRO A 21 22.85 -6.14 2.70
C PRO A 21 23.38 -4.91 1.97
N ASN A 22 22.51 -4.16 1.29
CA ASN A 22 22.86 -2.93 0.59
C ASN A 22 22.38 -1.68 1.35
N GLY A 23 22.10 -1.82 2.65
CA GLY A 23 21.61 -0.74 3.50
C GLY A 23 20.32 -0.11 2.98
N LEU A 24 20.28 1.22 2.92
CA LEU A 24 19.11 1.99 2.46
C LEU A 24 18.68 1.67 1.02
N TYR A 25 19.56 1.18 0.16
CA TYR A 25 19.19 0.88 -1.24
C TYR A 25 18.22 -0.30 -1.36
N ASP A 26 18.11 -1.15 -0.34
CA ASP A 26 17.16 -2.26 -0.31
C ASP A 26 15.76 -1.82 0.18
N VAL A 27 15.59 -0.57 0.63
CA VAL A 27 14.38 -0.07 1.26
C VAL A 27 13.82 1.14 0.50
N ASN A 28 12.53 1.09 0.17
CA ASN A 28 11.83 2.21 -0.43
C ASN A 28 11.25 3.12 0.66
N ILE A 29 11.75 4.35 0.76
CA ILE A 29 11.25 5.40 1.66
C ILE A 29 10.46 6.41 0.82
N SER A 30 9.26 6.02 0.42
CA SER A 30 8.33 6.88 -0.33
C SER A 30 6.90 6.69 0.19
N LYS A 31 5.92 7.35 -0.44
CA LYS A 31 4.50 7.23 -0.08
C LYS A 31 4.19 7.59 1.38
N ASN A 32 5.06 8.39 1.99
CA ASN A 32 5.01 8.82 3.39
C ASN A 32 5.07 7.66 4.41
N THR A 33 5.66 6.52 4.04
CA THR A 33 5.93 5.44 4.99
C THR A 33 7.32 5.58 5.60
N ASP A 34 7.56 4.86 6.69
CA ASP A 34 8.88 4.78 7.32
C ASP A 34 9.86 3.85 6.59
N GLY A 35 9.41 3.25 5.48
CA GLY A 35 10.19 2.31 4.69
C GLY A 35 9.42 1.04 4.38
N TYR A 36 9.61 0.50 3.18
CA TYR A 36 9.08 -0.80 2.82
C TYR A 36 9.98 -1.50 1.80
N THR A 37 9.92 -2.83 1.78
CA THR A 37 10.47 -3.70 0.75
C THR A 37 9.33 -4.43 0.05
N ASN A 38 9.65 -5.33 -0.89
CA ASN A 38 8.63 -6.20 -1.47
C ASN A 38 7.91 -7.08 -0.43
N ASN A 39 8.54 -7.36 0.72
CA ASN A 39 8.07 -8.37 1.67
C ASN A 39 7.72 -7.82 3.05
N ILE A 40 8.23 -6.64 3.42
CA ILE A 40 8.01 -6.03 4.74
C ILE A 40 7.65 -4.54 4.59
N ILE A 41 6.63 -4.06 5.28
CA ILE A 41 6.47 -2.62 5.58
C ILE A 41 6.93 -2.35 7.01
N PHE A 42 7.63 -1.24 7.21
CA PHE A 42 8.12 -0.82 8.52
C PHE A 42 7.33 0.40 8.99
N GLU A 43 7.06 0.43 10.29
CA GLU A 43 6.55 1.60 11.00
C GLU A 43 7.44 1.80 12.22
N HIS A 44 8.17 2.91 12.27
CA HIS A 44 9.07 3.24 13.36
C HIS A 44 8.31 4.05 14.40
N LYS A 45 8.63 3.78 15.68
CA LYS A 45 8.25 4.62 16.80
C LYS A 45 9.40 4.64 17.79
N GLN A 46 9.61 5.78 18.44
CA GLN A 46 10.57 5.87 19.53
C GLN A 46 10.32 4.78 20.59
N ASN A 47 9.05 4.57 20.98
CA ASN A 47 8.65 3.46 21.84
C ASN A 47 7.25 2.95 21.44
N VAL A 48 7.16 1.78 20.83
CA VAL A 48 5.89 1.21 20.33
C VAL A 48 4.93 0.87 21.47
N THR A 49 5.43 0.31 22.58
CA THR A 49 4.56 -0.05 23.72
C THR A 49 3.86 1.18 24.32
N SER A 50 4.60 2.27 24.51
CA SER A 50 4.07 3.53 25.06
C SER A 50 3.21 4.28 24.03
N TYR A 51 3.57 4.24 22.75
CA TYR A 51 2.76 4.84 21.67
C TYR A 51 1.41 4.12 21.47
N GLY A 52 1.36 2.84 21.81
CA GLY A 52 0.24 1.94 21.59
C GLY A 52 0.44 1.12 20.32
N LYS A 53 0.63 -0.19 20.49
CA LYS A 53 0.78 -1.16 19.39
C LYS A 53 -0.37 -1.09 18.39
N ALA A 54 -1.61 -1.00 18.87
CA ALA A 54 -2.79 -0.90 18.01
C ALA A 54 -2.76 0.37 17.15
N LYS A 55 -2.36 1.50 17.74
CA LYS A 55 -2.24 2.75 17.00
C LYS A 55 -1.19 2.63 15.91
N ALA A 56 0.05 2.24 16.25
CA ALA A 56 1.13 2.08 15.28
C ALA A 56 0.77 1.09 14.16
N LEU A 57 0.20 -0.07 14.50
CA LEU A 57 -0.26 -1.04 13.51
C LEU A 57 -1.32 -0.46 12.58
N SER A 58 -2.30 0.28 13.11
CA SER A 58 -3.34 0.89 12.28
C SER A 58 -2.80 1.90 11.27
N GLN A 59 -1.68 2.59 11.56
CA GLN A 59 -1.04 3.49 10.60
C GLN A 59 -0.46 2.70 9.43
N ALA A 60 0.25 1.61 9.72
CA ALA A 60 0.76 0.68 8.72
C ALA A 60 -0.39 0.10 7.86
N LEU A 61 -1.51 -0.28 8.46
CA LEU A 61 -2.68 -0.79 7.73
C LEU A 61 -3.30 0.26 6.78
N ILE A 62 -3.37 1.54 7.19
CA ILE A 62 -3.79 2.63 6.29
C ILE A 62 -2.84 2.74 5.09
N TYR A 63 -1.53 2.60 5.28
CA TYR A 63 -0.58 2.58 4.17
C TYR A 63 -0.79 1.37 3.25
N LEU A 64 -1.06 0.18 3.80
CA LEU A 64 -1.34 -1.01 3.00
C LEU A 64 -2.65 -0.90 2.20
N ALA A 65 -3.70 -0.29 2.76
CA ALA A 65 -4.93 0.00 2.02
C ALA A 65 -4.66 0.96 0.83
N ARG A 66 -3.79 1.97 1.02
CA ARG A 66 -3.33 2.84 -0.08
C ARG A 66 -2.48 2.10 -1.10
N PHE A 67 -1.61 1.20 -0.66
CA PHE A 67 -0.83 0.36 -1.57
C PHE A 67 -1.75 -0.45 -2.47
N ASN A 68 -2.79 -1.07 -1.90
CA ASN A 68 -3.80 -1.81 -2.65
C ASN A 68 -4.49 -0.91 -3.68
N ARG A 69 -5.01 0.25 -3.26
CA ARG A 69 -5.63 1.25 -4.15
C ARG A 69 -4.72 1.64 -5.32
N ASP A 70 -3.44 1.84 -5.04
CA ASP A 70 -2.47 2.39 -5.98
C ASP A 70 -1.77 1.30 -6.82
N GLY A 71 -2.11 0.01 -6.67
CA GLY A 71 -1.49 -1.09 -7.42
C GLY A 71 -0.07 -1.44 -6.97
N VAL A 72 0.26 -1.16 -5.71
CA VAL A 72 1.55 -1.52 -5.10
C VAL A 72 1.40 -2.89 -4.44
N PRO A 73 2.32 -3.84 -4.68
CA PRO A 73 2.31 -5.14 -4.00
C PRO A 73 2.23 -5.01 -2.47
N ILE A 74 1.33 -5.78 -1.85
CA ILE A 74 1.16 -5.78 -0.39
C ILE A 74 2.24 -6.66 0.24
N PRO A 75 3.13 -6.09 1.06
CA PRO A 75 4.14 -6.85 1.79
C PRO A 75 3.50 -7.93 2.68
N ALA A 76 4.20 -9.04 2.89
CA ALA A 76 3.72 -10.15 3.71
C ALA A 76 3.66 -9.80 5.20
N LYS A 77 4.64 -9.00 5.66
CA LYS A 77 4.84 -8.69 7.07
C LYS A 77 4.75 -7.18 7.31
N ILE A 78 4.23 -6.84 8.48
CA ILE A 78 4.28 -5.49 9.06
C ILE A 78 5.24 -5.56 10.23
N CYS A 79 6.23 -4.67 10.26
CA CYS A 79 7.26 -4.61 11.27
C CYS A 79 7.16 -3.29 12.03
N LEU A 80 6.67 -3.32 13.26
CA LEU A 80 6.69 -2.14 14.13
C LEU A 80 8.03 -2.09 14.85
N VAL A 81 8.88 -1.14 14.49
CA VAL A 81 10.22 -0.98 15.06
C VAL A 81 10.14 -0.04 16.26
N SER A 82 10.48 -0.56 17.44
CA SER A 82 10.57 0.21 18.67
C SER A 82 12.03 0.50 18.99
N GLN A 83 12.39 1.79 18.96
CA GLN A 83 13.77 2.24 19.08
C GLN A 83 14.31 2.06 20.51
N ASP A 84 13.58 2.58 21.50
CA ASP A 84 13.96 2.53 22.92
C ASP A 84 13.91 1.10 23.47
N GLU A 85 13.01 0.27 22.94
CA GLU A 85 12.85 -1.12 23.38
C GLU A 85 13.80 -2.09 22.64
N ASN A 86 14.49 -1.62 21.59
CA ASN A 86 15.26 -2.43 20.65
C ASN A 86 14.52 -3.72 20.21
N ARG A 87 13.26 -3.56 19.83
CA ARG A 87 12.36 -4.67 19.47
C ARG A 87 11.59 -4.36 18.19
N CYS A 88 11.39 -5.40 17.40
CA CYS A 88 10.46 -5.40 16.28
C CYS A 88 9.25 -6.26 16.63
N PHE A 89 8.06 -5.68 16.62
CA PHE A 89 6.80 -6.41 16.74
C PHE A 89 6.31 -6.76 15.33
N ILE A 90 6.27 -8.05 15.02
CA ILE A 90 5.96 -8.55 13.68
C ILE A 90 4.50 -8.97 13.62
N TYR A 91 3.81 -8.53 12.57
CA TYR A 91 2.44 -8.94 12.27
C TYR A 91 2.37 -9.49 10.85
N ASP A 92 1.48 -10.45 10.65
CA ASP A 92 1.11 -10.98 9.35
C ASP A 92 0.07 -10.07 8.68
N ALA A 93 0.41 -9.50 7.52
CA ALA A 93 -0.50 -8.60 6.82
C ALA A 93 -1.78 -9.31 6.35
N ILE A 94 -1.72 -10.64 6.14
CA ILE A 94 -2.87 -11.45 5.74
C ILE A 94 -3.97 -11.48 6.83
N ASP A 95 -3.59 -11.35 8.11
CA ASP A 95 -4.56 -11.34 9.22
C ASP A 95 -5.44 -10.08 9.21
N TYR A 96 -5.05 -9.06 8.45
CA TYR A 96 -5.75 -7.79 8.33
C TYR A 96 -6.28 -7.53 6.91
N ILE A 97 -6.45 -8.60 6.12
CA ILE A 97 -6.83 -8.51 4.72
C ILE A 97 -8.20 -7.84 4.48
N GLU A 98 -9.10 -7.88 5.47
CA GLU A 98 -10.38 -7.17 5.41
C GLU A 98 -10.17 -5.65 5.38
N ILE A 99 -9.34 -5.11 6.28
CA ILE A 99 -8.99 -3.68 6.32
C ILE A 99 -8.22 -3.29 5.05
N ILE A 100 -7.29 -4.13 4.59
CA ILE A 100 -6.47 -3.83 3.40
C ILE A 100 -7.32 -3.81 2.11
N ASN A 101 -8.39 -4.62 2.02
CA ASN A 101 -9.30 -4.61 0.87
C ASN A 101 -10.39 -3.53 0.96
N ASP A 102 -10.69 -3.02 2.14
CA ASP A 102 -11.68 -1.97 2.37
C ASP A 102 -11.09 -0.56 2.12
N ILE A 103 -10.80 -0.31 0.85
CA ILE A 103 -10.15 0.92 0.39
C ILE A 103 -11.01 2.16 0.63
N GLU A 104 -12.33 2.04 0.46
CA GLU A 104 -13.27 3.15 0.61
C GLU A 104 -13.17 3.76 2.01
N ASN A 105 -13.14 2.90 3.04
CA ASN A 105 -13.11 3.35 4.42
C ASN A 105 -11.71 3.70 4.93
N TYR A 106 -10.66 3.00 4.47
CA TYR A 106 -9.34 3.13 5.12
C TYR A 106 -8.28 3.89 4.32
N ALA A 107 -8.28 3.85 2.98
CA ALA A 107 -7.16 4.41 2.21
C ALA A 107 -7.08 5.95 2.29
N ASN A 108 -8.20 6.61 2.59
CA ASN A 108 -8.30 8.07 2.68
C ASN A 108 -8.15 8.61 4.11
N LEU A 109 -8.04 7.74 5.13
CA LEU A 109 -7.79 8.17 6.50
C LEU A 109 -6.42 8.80 6.62
N LYS A 110 -6.24 9.69 7.60
CA LYS A 110 -4.94 10.27 7.92
C LYS A 110 -4.15 9.28 8.79
N ALA A 111 -3.07 8.71 8.25
CA ALA A 111 -2.29 7.67 8.93
C ALA A 111 -1.80 8.11 10.33
N SER A 112 -1.41 9.38 10.52
CA SER A 112 -0.98 9.90 11.83
C SER A 112 -2.01 9.75 12.95
N ASP A 113 -3.30 9.71 12.59
CA ASP A 113 -4.41 9.66 13.54
C ASP A 113 -4.75 8.21 13.89
N GLY A 114 -4.34 7.26 13.04
CA GLY A 114 -4.66 5.83 13.17
C GLY A 114 -6.11 5.52 12.79
N ILE A 115 -6.54 4.28 13.05
CA ILE A 115 -7.93 3.86 12.90
C ILE A 115 -8.60 3.92 14.27
N ALA A 116 -9.72 4.64 14.37
CA ALA A 116 -10.49 4.76 15.60
C ALA A 116 -10.98 3.38 16.07
N ASP A 117 -10.90 3.13 17.38
CA ASP A 117 -11.33 1.89 18.04
C ASP A 117 -10.68 0.59 17.53
N PHE A 118 -9.61 0.70 16.75
CA PHE A 118 -8.89 -0.45 16.23
C PHE A 118 -8.23 -1.26 17.36
N LYS A 119 -8.40 -2.58 17.30
CA LYS A 119 -7.76 -3.54 18.20
C LYS A 119 -6.77 -4.36 17.40
N ALA A 120 -5.51 -4.31 17.79
CA ALA A 120 -4.49 -5.19 17.23
C ALA A 120 -4.65 -6.61 17.79
N ASN A 121 -4.37 -7.61 16.95
CA ASN A 121 -4.05 -8.95 17.45
C ASN A 121 -2.71 -8.91 18.20
N GLU A 122 -2.32 -10.02 18.82
CA GLU A 122 -0.95 -10.14 19.30
C GLU A 122 0.03 -10.25 18.11
N PRO A 123 1.27 -9.74 18.25
CA PRO A 123 2.31 -9.96 17.26
C PRO A 123 2.53 -11.46 17.02
N SER A 124 2.71 -11.85 15.75
CA SER A 124 3.07 -13.22 15.39
C SER A 124 4.45 -13.61 15.92
N GLU A 125 5.34 -12.61 16.04
CA GLU A 125 6.71 -12.76 16.51
C GLU A 125 7.19 -11.43 17.12
N ILE A 126 8.08 -11.49 18.09
CA ILE A 126 8.81 -10.33 18.60
C ILE A 126 10.29 -10.63 18.45
N ILE A 127 10.99 -9.78 17.69
CA ILE A 127 12.42 -9.91 17.46
C ILE A 127 13.14 -8.83 18.26
N GLU A 128 13.93 -9.25 19.25
CA GLU A 128 14.86 -8.36 19.92
C GLU A 128 16.10 -8.14 19.04
N PHE A 129 16.64 -6.93 19.05
CA PHE A 129 17.89 -6.62 18.36
C PHE A 129 18.81 -5.79 19.23
N ASP A 130 20.09 -5.75 18.87
CA ASP A 130 21.04 -4.76 19.38
C ASP A 130 21.96 -4.35 18.24
N LEU A 131 21.88 -3.07 17.84
CA LEU A 131 22.64 -2.53 16.72
C LEU A 131 24.12 -2.24 17.08
N SER A 132 24.52 -2.36 18.35
CA SER A 132 25.89 -2.07 18.78
C SER A 132 26.89 -3.18 18.44
N TYR A 133 26.44 -4.42 18.22
CA TYR A 133 27.31 -5.54 17.86
C TYR A 133 26.64 -6.56 16.94
N GLU A 134 27.43 -7.34 16.23
CA GLU A 134 26.93 -8.11 15.08
C GLU A 134 26.04 -9.29 15.45
N LYS A 135 26.31 -9.94 16.59
CA LYS A 135 25.43 -10.99 17.13
C LYS A 135 24.04 -10.47 17.50
N GLY A 136 23.93 -9.21 17.93
CA GLY A 136 22.66 -8.56 18.29
C GLY A 136 21.78 -8.25 17.09
N LYS A 137 22.36 -8.18 15.89
CA LYS A 137 21.64 -7.93 14.63
C LYS A 137 21.20 -9.21 13.94
N LYS A 138 21.67 -10.38 14.39
CA LYS A 138 21.56 -11.64 13.65
C LYS A 138 20.12 -11.99 13.31
N ALA A 139 19.23 -12.00 14.31
CA ALA A 139 17.83 -12.38 14.13
C ALA A 139 17.09 -11.44 13.16
N ILE A 140 17.22 -10.12 13.35
CA ILE A 140 16.58 -9.15 12.46
C ILE A 140 17.17 -9.19 11.03
N LYS A 141 18.47 -9.45 10.88
CA LYS A 141 19.12 -9.65 9.58
C LYS A 141 18.60 -10.90 8.85
N GLU A 142 18.43 -11.99 9.58
CA GLU A 142 17.84 -13.23 9.03
C GLU A 142 16.39 -12.99 8.61
N PHE A 143 15.61 -12.33 9.48
CA PHE A 143 14.22 -11.96 9.20
C PHE A 143 14.05 -11.11 7.94
N VAL A 144 14.84 -10.03 7.75
CA VAL A 144 14.69 -9.17 6.57
C VAL A 144 15.13 -9.82 5.26
N ARG A 145 15.98 -10.86 5.32
CA ARG A 145 16.46 -11.60 4.14
C ARG A 145 15.52 -12.72 3.71
N GLU A 146 14.66 -13.18 4.60
CA GLU A 146 13.71 -14.25 4.31
C GLU A 146 12.76 -13.83 3.17
N GLN A 147 12.69 -14.70 2.16
CA GLN A 147 11.82 -14.50 1.01
C GLN A 147 10.38 -14.87 1.39
N ARG A 148 9.45 -13.95 1.11
CA ARG A 148 8.04 -14.13 1.40
C ARG A 148 7.22 -13.82 0.17
N HIS A 149 5.99 -14.30 0.15
CA HIS A 149 5.05 -13.97 -0.91
C HIS A 149 4.17 -12.80 -0.48
N ASN A 150 3.94 -11.87 -1.40
CA ASN A 150 2.99 -10.80 -1.20
C ASN A 150 1.60 -11.34 -0.84
N VAL A 151 0.87 -10.55 -0.06
CA VAL A 151 -0.52 -10.84 0.24
C VAL A 151 -1.37 -10.60 -1.00
N LYS A 152 -2.23 -11.57 -1.33
CA LYS A 152 -3.16 -11.43 -2.44
C LYS A 152 -4.36 -10.58 -2.05
N ILE A 153 -4.71 -9.62 -2.90
CA ILE A 153 -5.86 -8.73 -2.71
C ILE A 153 -7.06 -9.12 -3.57
N ASN A 154 -8.22 -8.57 -3.26
CA ASN A 154 -9.42 -8.68 -4.08
C ASN A 154 -9.58 -7.43 -4.95
N ILE A 155 -9.85 -7.64 -6.24
CA ILE A 155 -10.04 -6.54 -7.19
C ILE A 155 -11.46 -5.99 -7.13
N ASN A 156 -11.57 -4.66 -7.06
CA ASN A 156 -12.82 -3.89 -7.07
C ASN A 156 -12.61 -2.54 -7.79
N GLU A 157 -13.67 -1.73 -7.84
CA GLU A 157 -13.65 -0.42 -8.52
C GLU A 157 -12.66 0.59 -7.93
N HIS A 158 -12.23 0.40 -6.68
CA HIS A 158 -11.34 1.32 -5.99
C HIS A 158 -9.85 1.00 -6.19
N ASN A 159 -9.47 -0.23 -6.60
CA ASN A 159 -8.08 -0.60 -6.86
C ASN A 159 -7.76 -1.01 -8.31
N VAL A 160 -8.77 -1.36 -9.11
CA VAL A 160 -8.54 -1.90 -10.46
C VAL A 160 -7.69 -0.97 -11.33
N TYR A 161 -7.82 0.35 -11.16
CA TYR A 161 -6.98 1.32 -11.88
C TYR A 161 -5.50 1.24 -11.50
N GLY A 162 -5.19 1.18 -10.20
CA GLY A 162 -3.81 1.01 -9.73
C GLY A 162 -3.19 -0.28 -10.27
N TRP A 163 -3.93 -1.38 -10.17
CA TRP A 163 -3.48 -2.68 -10.69
C TRP A 163 -3.40 -2.75 -12.22
N ALA A 164 -4.20 -1.97 -12.95
CA ALA A 164 -4.05 -1.81 -14.39
C ALA A 164 -2.71 -1.14 -14.74
N ASN A 165 -2.34 -0.07 -14.04
CA ASN A 165 -1.04 0.58 -14.23
C ASN A 165 0.11 -0.39 -13.94
N PHE A 166 0.04 -1.10 -12.79
CA PHE A 166 1.01 -2.13 -12.45
C PHE A 166 1.12 -3.20 -13.55
N TYR A 167 -0.02 -3.67 -14.08
CA TYR A 167 -0.04 -4.62 -15.17
C TYR A 167 0.66 -4.08 -16.42
N TYR A 168 0.29 -2.89 -16.89
CA TYR A 168 0.85 -2.32 -18.11
C TYR A 168 2.35 -2.06 -18.03
N GLU A 169 2.85 -1.63 -16.87
CA GLU A 169 4.27 -1.41 -16.62
C GLU A 169 5.07 -2.72 -16.61
N ASN A 170 4.44 -3.83 -16.23
CA ASN A 170 5.13 -5.10 -15.99
C ASN A 170 4.79 -6.22 -16.98
N ALA A 171 3.78 -6.08 -17.83
CA ALA A 171 3.27 -7.15 -18.70
C ALA A 171 4.37 -7.80 -19.55
N LEU A 172 5.26 -6.99 -20.13
CA LEU A 172 6.35 -7.47 -20.99
C LEU A 172 7.35 -8.34 -20.22
N ASN A 173 7.60 -8.05 -18.94
CA ASN A 173 8.49 -8.84 -18.08
C ASN A 173 7.95 -10.27 -17.87
N PHE A 174 6.63 -10.44 -18.03
CA PHE A 174 5.94 -11.73 -17.90
C PHE A 174 5.49 -12.29 -19.25
N LYS A 175 6.02 -11.76 -20.37
CA LYS A 175 5.67 -12.19 -21.74
C LYS A 175 4.18 -12.04 -22.06
N GLN A 176 3.50 -11.09 -21.42
CA GLN A 176 2.11 -10.72 -21.68
C GLN A 176 2.04 -9.42 -22.49
N LYS A 177 0.93 -9.21 -23.21
CA LYS A 177 0.69 -7.99 -23.98
C LYS A 177 0.14 -6.90 -23.06
N PRO A 178 0.69 -5.68 -23.06
CA PRO A 178 0.15 -4.56 -22.28
C PRO A 178 -1.10 -3.98 -22.97
N GLU A 179 -2.17 -4.76 -23.05
CA GLU A 179 -3.45 -4.39 -23.66
C GLU A 179 -4.62 -4.71 -22.72
N LYS A 180 -5.69 -3.91 -22.82
CA LYS A 180 -6.86 -4.03 -21.93
C LYS A 180 -7.48 -5.42 -21.92
N LYS A 181 -7.64 -6.05 -23.08
CA LYS A 181 -8.20 -7.40 -23.18
C LYS A 181 -7.36 -8.43 -22.39
N ALA A 182 -6.03 -8.33 -22.48
CA ALA A 182 -5.12 -9.21 -21.76
C ALA A 182 -5.11 -8.91 -20.26
N PHE A 183 -5.21 -7.64 -19.86
CA PHE A 183 -5.40 -7.25 -18.47
C PHE A 183 -6.66 -7.87 -17.86
N PHE A 184 -7.82 -7.75 -18.52
CA PHE A 184 -9.07 -8.35 -18.03
C PHE A 184 -9.01 -9.89 -17.97
N ALA A 185 -8.33 -10.54 -18.93
CA ALA A 185 -8.08 -11.98 -18.86
C ALA A 185 -7.22 -12.35 -17.65
N GLU A 186 -6.18 -11.56 -17.36
CA GLU A 186 -5.33 -11.74 -16.18
C GLU A 186 -6.09 -11.50 -14.86
N LEU A 187 -7.02 -10.54 -14.81
CA LEU A 187 -7.90 -10.36 -13.64
C LEU A 187 -8.75 -11.60 -13.37
N LYS A 188 -9.29 -12.22 -14.44
CA LYS A 188 -10.12 -13.41 -14.36
C LYS A 188 -9.35 -14.66 -13.99
N GLU A 189 -8.17 -14.82 -14.55
CA GLU A 189 -7.33 -15.99 -14.34
C GLU A 189 -5.86 -15.56 -14.16
N PRO A 190 -5.47 -15.13 -12.95
CA PRO A 190 -4.15 -14.57 -12.69
C PRO A 190 -3.05 -15.62 -12.88
N LYS A 191 -2.35 -15.57 -14.02
CA LYS A 191 -1.34 -16.57 -14.42
C LYS A 191 0.03 -15.99 -14.72
N GLY A 192 0.11 -14.70 -15.04
CA GLY A 192 1.34 -13.99 -15.35
C GLY A 192 1.63 -12.86 -14.37
N THR A 193 1.53 -11.62 -14.83
CA THR A 193 1.93 -10.40 -14.13
C THR A 193 1.24 -10.23 -12.77
N LEU A 194 -0.04 -10.61 -12.64
CA LEU A 194 -0.80 -10.40 -11.40
C LEU A 194 -0.92 -11.66 -10.54
N LYS A 195 -0.43 -12.81 -11.02
CA LYS A 195 -0.54 -14.13 -10.36
C LYS A 195 -0.20 -14.13 -8.87
N LYS A 196 0.83 -13.37 -8.48
CA LYS A 196 1.34 -13.32 -7.10
C LYS A 196 0.59 -12.33 -6.22
N TYR A 197 -0.19 -11.43 -6.78
CA TYR A 197 -0.67 -10.24 -6.09
C TYR A 197 -2.18 -10.17 -5.93
N ILE A 198 -2.94 -10.88 -6.76
CA ILE A 198 -4.41 -10.82 -6.73
C ILE A 198 -5.03 -12.20 -6.62
N ASN A 199 -6.22 -12.24 -6.03
CA ASN A 199 -7.18 -13.32 -6.20
C ASN A 199 -7.91 -13.17 -7.54
N ALA A 200 -8.37 -14.28 -8.11
CA ALA A 200 -9.15 -14.27 -9.33
C ALA A 200 -10.43 -13.45 -9.14
N TRP A 201 -10.63 -12.44 -9.98
CA TRP A 201 -11.75 -11.51 -9.88
C TRP A 201 -13.06 -12.15 -10.37
N GLN A 202 -14.05 -12.22 -9.49
CA GLN A 202 -15.33 -12.88 -9.77
C GLN A 202 -16.40 -11.96 -10.39
N GLY A 203 -16.14 -10.66 -10.52
CA GLY A 203 -17.10 -9.67 -11.03
C GLY A 203 -17.30 -9.72 -12.55
N ARG A 204 -17.88 -8.68 -13.14
CA ARG A 204 -18.09 -8.54 -14.59
C ARG A 204 -17.57 -7.20 -15.05
N GLU A 205 -17.17 -7.06 -16.32
CA GLU A 205 -16.61 -5.79 -16.83
C GLU A 205 -17.53 -4.58 -16.60
N ILE A 206 -18.84 -4.81 -16.56
CA ILE A 206 -19.86 -3.79 -16.26
C ILE A 206 -19.69 -3.17 -14.86
N ASP A 207 -19.03 -3.86 -13.92
CA ASP A 207 -18.74 -3.35 -12.58
C ASP A 207 -17.77 -2.15 -12.67
N PHE A 208 -16.98 -2.05 -13.75
CA PHE A 208 -16.05 -0.93 -13.99
C PHE A 208 -16.56 0.06 -15.03
N LYS A 209 -17.84 0.02 -15.41
CA LYS A 209 -18.40 0.83 -16.52
C LYS A 209 -18.12 2.33 -16.41
N TYR A 210 -18.00 2.87 -15.20
CA TYR A 210 -17.73 4.29 -14.97
C TYR A 210 -16.25 4.68 -15.10
N ILE A 211 -15.34 3.70 -15.07
CA ILE A 211 -13.89 3.90 -15.13
C ILE A 211 -13.24 3.13 -16.29
N MET A 212 -14.04 2.54 -17.19
CA MET A 212 -13.55 1.69 -18.28
C MET A 212 -12.55 2.40 -19.19
N ASP A 213 -12.70 3.69 -19.42
CA ASP A 213 -11.78 4.47 -20.24
C ASP A 213 -10.41 4.66 -19.56
N MET A 214 -10.41 4.78 -18.23
CA MET A 214 -9.20 4.85 -17.41
C MET A 214 -8.46 3.50 -17.35
N LEU A 215 -9.08 2.40 -17.78
CA LEU A 215 -8.46 1.08 -17.81
C LEU A 215 -7.81 0.75 -19.15
N ASN A 216 -7.88 1.64 -20.15
CA ASN A 216 -7.12 1.48 -21.40
C ASN A 216 -5.61 1.61 -21.12
N ASP A 217 -4.76 1.08 -21.99
CA ASP A 217 -3.31 1.25 -21.82
C ASP A 217 -2.94 2.76 -21.92
N PRO A 218 -1.92 3.23 -21.16
CA PRO A 218 -1.59 4.66 -21.10
C PRO A 218 -1.27 5.30 -22.46
N MET A 219 -0.76 4.53 -23.43
CA MET A 219 -0.47 5.04 -24.77
C MET A 219 -1.75 5.29 -25.56
N THR A 220 -2.73 4.38 -25.45
CA THR A 220 -4.06 4.55 -26.06
C THR A 220 -4.89 5.61 -25.37
N GLN A 221 -4.80 5.77 -24.04
CA GLN A 221 -5.45 6.88 -23.32
C GLN A 221 -5.04 8.25 -23.88
N LYS A 222 -3.73 8.45 -24.12
CA LYS A 222 -3.20 9.67 -24.75
C LYS A 222 -3.78 9.91 -26.16
N LYS A 223 -4.00 8.85 -26.93
CA LYS A 223 -4.60 8.94 -28.28
C LYS A 223 -6.10 9.23 -28.26
N LEU A 224 -6.81 8.80 -27.22
CA LEU A 224 -8.26 9.00 -27.05
C LEU A 224 -8.62 10.38 -26.45
N GLY A 225 -7.65 11.23 -26.13
CA GLY A 225 -7.89 12.56 -25.56
C GLY A 225 -8.35 12.54 -24.10
N ALA A 226 -8.18 11.41 -23.40
CA ALA A 226 -8.44 11.31 -21.96
C ALA A 226 -7.31 11.98 -21.16
N PHE A 227 -7.31 13.31 -21.15
CA PHE A 227 -6.39 14.09 -20.33
C PHE A 227 -6.85 14.15 -18.86
N TYR A 228 -5.88 14.23 -17.95
CA TYR A 228 -6.15 14.55 -16.55
C TYR A 228 -6.93 15.87 -16.47
N THR A 229 -8.14 15.82 -15.91
CA THR A 229 -8.91 17.03 -15.58
C THR A 229 -8.58 17.42 -14.15
N PRO A 230 -7.91 18.56 -13.89
CA PRO A 230 -7.53 18.94 -12.54
C PRO A 230 -8.75 19.04 -11.61
N ALA A 231 -8.58 18.68 -10.34
CA ALA A 231 -9.67 18.55 -9.38
C ALA A 231 -10.56 19.82 -9.28
N LEU A 232 -9.97 21.01 -9.43
CA LEU A 232 -10.69 22.28 -9.49
C LEU A 232 -11.70 22.34 -10.64
N TYR A 233 -11.31 21.88 -11.83
CA TYR A 233 -12.17 21.83 -13.01
C TYR A 233 -13.25 20.77 -12.88
N ALA A 234 -12.92 19.59 -12.34
CA ALA A 234 -13.90 18.54 -12.08
C ALA A 234 -14.97 19.01 -11.06
N LYS A 235 -14.55 19.68 -9.99
CA LYS A 235 -15.44 20.23 -8.96
C LYS A 235 -16.32 21.36 -9.51
N LEU A 236 -15.76 22.23 -10.34
CA LEU A 236 -16.51 23.27 -11.03
C LEU A 236 -17.53 22.67 -12.01
N GLY A 237 -17.13 21.67 -12.80
CA GLY A 237 -18.01 20.93 -13.70
C GLY A 237 -19.18 20.28 -12.98
N LEU A 238 -18.90 19.58 -11.87
CA LEU A 238 -19.95 18.99 -11.02
C LEU A 238 -20.93 20.05 -10.50
N ASN A 239 -20.42 21.20 -10.03
CA ASN A 239 -21.27 22.29 -9.56
C ASN A 239 -22.13 22.89 -10.68
N LEU A 240 -21.59 23.03 -11.89
CA LEU A 240 -22.33 23.54 -13.04
C LEU A 240 -23.43 22.57 -13.48
N VAL A 241 -23.16 21.25 -13.45
CA VAL A 241 -24.16 20.21 -13.72
C VAL A 241 -25.26 20.24 -12.67
N LYS A 242 -24.93 20.31 -11.38
CA LYS A 242 -25.92 20.43 -10.30
C LYS A 242 -26.84 21.65 -10.50
N LYS A 243 -26.27 22.83 -10.78
CA LYS A 243 -27.04 24.05 -11.08
C LYS A 243 -27.89 23.94 -12.35
N ALA A 244 -27.47 23.18 -13.34
CA ALA A 244 -28.25 22.95 -14.55
C ALA A 244 -29.46 22.04 -14.27
N VAL A 245 -29.27 20.98 -13.49
CA VAL A 245 -30.33 20.08 -13.04
C VAL A 245 -31.35 20.83 -12.17
N GLU A 246 -30.90 21.64 -11.21
CA GLU A 246 -31.78 22.48 -10.38
C GLU A 246 -32.62 23.44 -11.22
N ARG A 247 -32.03 24.10 -12.23
CA ARG A 247 -32.76 24.99 -13.14
C ARG A 247 -33.79 24.24 -14.00
N ALA A 248 -33.45 23.03 -14.47
CA ALA A 248 -34.37 22.19 -15.23
C ALA A 248 -35.54 21.69 -14.38
N MET A 249 -35.32 21.41 -13.10
CA MET A 249 -36.36 20.98 -12.16
C MET A 249 -37.22 22.14 -11.64
N GLY A 250 -36.66 23.35 -11.52
CA GLY A 250 -37.39 24.55 -11.09
C GLY A 250 -38.17 25.26 -12.20
N GLY A 251 -37.95 24.92 -13.47
CA GLY A 251 -38.62 25.51 -14.63
C GLY A 251 -39.90 24.80 -15.09
N GLY A 252 -40.41 23.84 -14.30
CA GLY A 252 -41.62 23.07 -14.59
C GLY A 252 -42.89 23.56 -13.89
N GLY A 253 -42.98 24.85 -13.58
CA GLY A 253 -44.17 25.51 -12.99
C GLY A 253 -44.70 26.61 -13.89
#